data_AF-A0A2G6NI24-F1
#
_entry.id   AF-A0A2G6NI24-F1
#
_cell.length_a   1.000
_cell.length_b   1.000
_cell.length_c   1.000
_cell.angle_alpha   90.00
_cell.angle_beta   90.00
_cell.angle_gamma   90.00
#
_symmetry.space_group_name_H-M   'P 1'
#
loop_
_entity.id
_entity.type
_entity.pdbx_description
1 polymer ?
#
loop_
_entity_poly.entity_id
_entity_poly.type
_entity_poly.pdbx_seq_one_letter_code
_entity_poly.pdbx_strand_id
1 'polypeptide(L)'
;ANILGACGKSYPVSGSFSRSAVNLQAGAVTGMSSVFTSLMVVIVLLFFTPLLYHLPQAVLAAVIMMAVIGLINTSGFIHAWKAQWYDGAISILSFICTLAFAPHLDKGIMVGVALSLGVFLYKSMRPRVAALSLNENRELCNATAFGLRECKYIAVVRFDGPLFFANASFLEDQITERMMQNRKLRHILLVSNGINDMDASGEEALSLIVDRVRSNGLDISMSGVNESVINVLKRTYLLEKIGTDHIYPTLEQAIESIYKPAHKGASEDCCPLATVCPNQQGRK
;
A
#
# COMPACT_ATOMS: atom_id res chain seq x y z
N ALA A 1 -9.67 -11.37 -32.33
CA ALA A 1 -8.81 -12.51 -32.73
C ALA A 1 -9.39 -13.84 -32.25
N ASN A 2 -9.41 -14.13 -30.93
CA ASN A 2 -9.83 -15.44 -30.40
C ASN A 2 -11.27 -15.85 -30.79
N ILE A 3 -12.23 -14.92 -30.81
CA ILE A 3 -13.62 -15.22 -31.25
C ILE A 3 -13.65 -15.74 -32.70
N LEU A 4 -12.96 -15.05 -33.61
CA LEU A 4 -12.86 -15.47 -35.02
C LEU A 4 -12.04 -16.76 -35.17
N GLY A 5 -10.97 -16.90 -34.39
CA GLY A 5 -10.12 -18.10 -34.37
C GLY A 5 -10.86 -19.35 -33.89
N ALA A 6 -11.81 -19.21 -32.97
CA ALA A 6 -12.62 -20.33 -32.49
C ALA A 6 -13.44 -20.97 -33.62
N CYS A 7 -13.99 -20.17 -34.53
CA CYS A 7 -14.68 -20.66 -35.73
C CYS A 7 -13.74 -21.44 -36.67
N GLY A 8 -12.44 -21.15 -36.63
CA GLY A 8 -11.40 -21.77 -37.47
C GLY A 8 -10.58 -22.87 -36.79
N LYS A 9 -11.04 -23.43 -35.65
CA LYS A 9 -10.31 -24.44 -34.85
C LYS A 9 -8.92 -23.97 -34.37
N SER A 10 -8.76 -22.68 -34.10
CA SER A 10 -7.51 -22.11 -33.59
C SER A 10 -7.35 -22.33 -32.08
N TYR A 11 -6.12 -22.49 -31.62
CA TYR A 11 -5.80 -22.39 -30.18
C TYR A 11 -5.97 -20.95 -29.68
N PRO A 12 -6.22 -20.74 -28.38
CA PRO A 12 -6.20 -19.39 -27.79
C PRO A 12 -4.86 -18.71 -28.07
N VAL A 13 -4.90 -17.52 -28.68
CA VAL A 13 -3.71 -16.74 -28.99
C VAL A 13 -3.60 -15.51 -28.09
N SER A 14 -2.36 -15.13 -27.78
CA SER A 14 -1.97 -13.94 -27.03
C SER A 14 -0.78 -13.25 -27.70
N GLY A 15 -0.35 -12.12 -27.13
CA GLY A 15 0.88 -11.45 -27.55
C GLY A 15 2.10 -12.36 -27.36
N SER A 16 2.95 -12.46 -28.39
CA SER A 16 4.13 -13.33 -28.37
C SER A 16 5.38 -12.49 -28.14
N PHE A 17 5.99 -12.61 -26.96
CA PHE A 17 7.22 -11.87 -26.61
C PHE A 17 8.36 -12.10 -27.60
N SER A 18 8.60 -13.37 -27.97
CA SER A 18 9.64 -13.72 -28.94
C SER A 18 9.38 -13.11 -30.32
N ARG A 19 8.16 -13.22 -30.87
CA ARG A 19 7.84 -12.64 -32.18
C ARG A 19 7.88 -11.12 -32.16
N SER A 20 7.40 -10.48 -31.09
CA SER A 20 7.45 -9.03 -30.95
C SER A 20 8.89 -8.52 -30.86
N ALA A 21 9.76 -9.21 -30.12
CA ALA A 21 11.17 -8.84 -30.01
C ALA A 21 11.88 -8.90 -31.37
N VAL A 22 11.70 -9.98 -32.13
CA VAL A 22 12.25 -10.12 -33.49
C VAL A 22 11.68 -9.07 -34.43
N ASN A 23 10.37 -8.81 -34.36
CA ASN A 23 9.69 -7.83 -35.19
C ASN A 23 10.21 -6.40 -34.93
N LEU A 24 10.45 -6.05 -33.66
CA LEU A 24 11.07 -4.77 -33.29
C LEU A 24 12.52 -4.70 -33.76
N GLN A 25 13.30 -5.77 -33.61
CA GLN A 25 14.69 -5.81 -34.07
C GLN A 25 14.82 -5.74 -35.60
N ALA A 26 13.81 -6.22 -36.32
CA ALA A 26 13.70 -6.10 -37.78
C ALA A 26 13.25 -4.69 -38.25
N GLY A 27 13.02 -3.74 -37.33
CA GLY A 27 12.66 -2.36 -37.65
C GLY A 27 11.19 -2.15 -38.01
N ALA A 28 10.28 -3.05 -37.61
CA ALA A 28 8.86 -2.90 -37.89
C ALA A 28 8.26 -1.72 -37.12
N VAL A 29 7.68 -0.76 -37.86
CA VAL A 29 7.06 0.45 -37.29
C VAL A 29 5.53 0.35 -37.21
N THR A 30 4.92 -0.47 -38.05
CA THR A 30 3.45 -0.59 -38.16
C THR A 30 2.96 -2.03 -38.00
N GLY A 31 1.67 -2.18 -37.68
CA GLY A 31 1.00 -3.49 -37.58
C GLY A 31 0.97 -4.27 -38.90
N MET A 32 1.29 -3.64 -40.04
CA MET A 32 1.37 -4.31 -41.34
C MET A 32 2.40 -5.43 -41.35
N SER A 33 3.44 -5.36 -40.52
CA SER A 33 4.40 -6.46 -40.40
C SER A 33 3.74 -7.78 -39.97
N SER A 34 2.72 -7.71 -39.08
CA SER A 34 1.97 -8.90 -38.67
C SER A 34 1.13 -9.48 -39.81
N VAL A 35 0.61 -8.62 -40.70
CA VAL A 35 -0.13 -9.05 -41.90
C VAL A 35 0.80 -9.79 -42.86
N PHE A 36 1.95 -9.20 -43.20
CA PHE A 36 2.95 -9.85 -44.06
C PHE A 36 3.44 -11.17 -43.47
N THR A 37 3.72 -11.19 -42.16
CA THR A 37 4.12 -12.41 -41.45
C THR A 37 3.02 -13.49 -41.54
N SER A 38 1.75 -13.11 -41.33
CA SER A 38 0.63 -14.06 -41.43
C SER A 38 0.43 -14.62 -42.84
N LEU A 39 0.58 -13.78 -43.88
CA LEU A 39 0.50 -14.21 -45.27
C LEU A 39 1.64 -15.17 -45.62
N MET A 40 2.85 -14.88 -45.15
CA MET A 40 4.01 -15.75 -45.34
C MET A 40 3.80 -17.11 -44.68
N VAL A 41 3.20 -17.15 -43.48
CA VAL A 41 2.84 -18.42 -42.82
C VAL A 41 1.86 -19.23 -43.67
N VAL A 42 0.85 -18.60 -44.28
CA VAL A 42 -0.10 -19.29 -45.19
C VAL A 42 0.63 -19.87 -46.41
N ILE A 43 1.51 -19.09 -47.05
CA ILE A 43 2.31 -19.55 -48.20
C ILE A 43 3.19 -20.75 -47.82
N VAL A 44 3.89 -20.66 -46.69
CA VAL A 44 4.76 -21.75 -46.20
C VAL A 44 3.95 -23.02 -45.94
N LEU A 45 2.78 -22.91 -45.33
CA LEU A 45 1.91 -24.07 -45.04
C LEU A 45 1.36 -24.73 -46.31
N LEU A 46 1.07 -23.97 -47.36
CA LEU A 46 0.51 -24.50 -48.61
C LEU A 46 1.57 -25.12 -49.53
N PHE A 47 2.76 -24.53 -49.61
CA PHE A 47 3.77 -24.91 -50.60
C PHE A 47 5.03 -25.56 -50.02
N PHE A 48 5.44 -25.17 -48.81
CA PHE A 48 6.75 -25.55 -48.23
C PHE A 48 6.67 -26.61 -47.13
N THR A 49 5.47 -27.03 -46.73
CA THR A 49 5.27 -28.12 -45.75
C THR A 49 6.08 -29.39 -46.04
N PRO A 50 6.18 -29.90 -47.30
CA PRO A 50 6.96 -31.09 -47.58
C PRO A 50 8.46 -30.96 -47.26
N LEU A 51 9.02 -29.76 -47.42
CA LEU A 51 10.44 -29.51 -47.10
C LEU A 51 10.69 -29.48 -45.58
N LEU A 52 9.70 -29.01 -44.81
CA LEU A 52 9.80 -28.89 -43.35
C LEU A 52 9.41 -30.18 -42.62
N TYR A 53 8.81 -31.15 -43.31
CA TYR A 53 8.26 -32.37 -42.70
C TYR A 53 9.31 -33.22 -41.95
N HIS A 54 10.54 -33.28 -42.47
CA HIS A 54 11.63 -34.08 -41.90
C HIS A 54 12.49 -33.34 -40.88
N LEU A 55 12.08 -32.14 -40.44
CA LEU A 55 12.85 -31.37 -39.46
C LEU A 55 12.92 -32.10 -38.11
N PRO A 56 14.13 -32.35 -37.57
CA PRO A 56 14.29 -32.93 -36.25
C PRO A 56 13.70 -32.03 -35.16
N GLN A 57 13.08 -32.63 -34.14
CA GLN A 57 12.57 -31.90 -32.97
C GLN A 57 13.66 -31.08 -32.25
N ALA A 58 14.93 -31.52 -32.33
CA ALA A 58 16.07 -30.80 -31.80
C ALA A 58 16.22 -29.38 -32.38
N VAL A 59 15.93 -29.19 -33.68
CA VAL A 59 16.00 -27.88 -34.32
C VAL A 59 14.93 -26.95 -33.74
N LEU A 60 13.71 -27.46 -33.56
CA LEU A 60 12.61 -26.68 -32.96
C LEU A 60 12.90 -26.33 -31.49
N ALA A 61 13.41 -27.28 -30.71
CA ALA A 61 13.81 -27.05 -29.34
C ALA A 61 14.91 -25.97 -29.23
N ALA A 62 15.93 -26.01 -30.10
CA ALA A 62 16.99 -25.01 -30.13
C ALA A 62 16.43 -23.59 -30.41
N VAL A 63 15.51 -23.46 -31.36
CA VAL A 63 14.86 -22.17 -31.67
C VAL A 63 14.05 -21.65 -30.48
N ILE A 64 13.31 -22.52 -29.78
CA ILE A 64 12.55 -22.14 -28.57
C ILE A 64 13.50 -21.72 -27.44
N MET A 65 14.57 -22.47 -27.18
CA MET A 65 15.54 -22.13 -26.13
C MET A 65 16.24 -20.79 -26.39
N MET A 66 16.62 -20.51 -27.64
CA MET A 66 17.18 -19.22 -28.05
C MET A 66 16.20 -18.07 -27.83
N ALA A 67 14.90 -18.29 -28.04
CA ALA A 67 13.88 -17.28 -27.78
C ALA A 67 13.65 -17.04 -26.27
N VAL A 68 13.72 -18.09 -25.44
CA VAL A 68 13.41 -18.01 -24.00
C VAL A 68 14.57 -17.47 -23.17
N ILE A 69 15.82 -17.67 -23.60
CA ILE A 69 17.00 -17.25 -22.80
C ILE A 69 17.00 -15.75 -22.49
N GLY A 70 16.51 -14.92 -23.43
CA GLY A 70 16.38 -13.47 -23.26
C GLY A 70 15.22 -13.05 -22.33
N LEU A 71 14.32 -13.96 -21.97
CA LEU A 71 13.21 -13.69 -21.04
C LEU A 71 13.62 -13.88 -19.57
N ILE A 72 14.76 -14.53 -19.30
CA ILE A 72 15.24 -14.76 -17.95
C ILE A 72 15.77 -13.44 -17.37
N ASN A 73 14.97 -12.79 -16.54
CA ASN A 73 15.32 -11.54 -15.88
C ASN A 73 15.62 -11.75 -14.38
N THR A 74 16.88 -12.05 -14.05
CA THR A 74 17.33 -12.19 -12.65
C THR A 74 17.37 -10.86 -11.91
N SER A 75 17.61 -9.75 -12.63
CA SER A 75 17.68 -8.41 -12.03
C SER A 75 16.34 -7.97 -11.42
N GLY A 76 15.22 -8.43 -12.00
CA GLY A 76 13.88 -8.15 -11.50
C GLY A 76 13.65 -8.65 -10.07
N PHE A 77 14.10 -9.88 -9.75
CA PHE A 77 13.98 -10.45 -8.40
C PHE A 77 14.81 -9.67 -7.37
N ILE A 78 16.05 -9.31 -7.73
CA ILE A 78 16.94 -8.53 -6.86
C ILE A 78 16.35 -7.13 -6.63
N HIS A 79 15.81 -6.51 -7.67
CA HIS A 79 15.18 -5.20 -7.56
C HIS A 79 13.95 -5.25 -6.65
N ALA A 80 13.07 -6.23 -6.83
CA ALA A 80 11.89 -6.42 -5.98
C ALA A 80 12.29 -6.59 -4.50
N TRP A 81 13.30 -7.44 -4.22
CA TRP A 81 13.78 -7.66 -2.86
C TRP A 81 14.40 -6.41 -2.23
N LYS A 82 15.19 -5.64 -3.00
CA LYS A 82 15.78 -4.36 -2.56
C LYS A 82 14.71 -3.29 -2.33
N ALA A 83 13.67 -3.26 -3.15
CA ALA A 83 12.57 -2.33 -2.99
C ALA A 83 11.77 -2.67 -1.73
N GLN A 84 11.28 -3.91 -1.60
CA GLN A 84 10.57 -4.43 -0.44
C GLN A 84 10.79 -5.95 -0.32
N TRP A 85 11.29 -6.40 0.83
CA TRP A 85 11.66 -7.82 1.03
C TRP A 85 10.49 -8.79 0.79
N TYR A 86 9.26 -8.41 1.15
CA TYR A 86 8.08 -9.25 0.98
C TYR A 86 7.68 -9.39 -0.50
N ASP A 87 7.86 -8.35 -1.33
CA ASP A 87 7.59 -8.40 -2.77
C ASP A 87 8.60 -9.31 -3.48
N GLY A 88 9.86 -9.26 -3.03
CA GLY A 88 10.89 -10.22 -3.42
C GLY A 88 10.53 -11.66 -3.04
N ALA A 89 10.07 -11.89 -1.81
CA ALA A 89 9.65 -13.20 -1.33
C ALA A 89 8.46 -13.76 -2.12
N ILE A 90 7.43 -12.94 -2.40
CA ILE A 90 6.29 -13.34 -3.23
C ILE A 90 6.75 -13.71 -4.63
N SER A 91 7.66 -12.94 -5.23
CA SER A 91 8.18 -13.21 -6.57
C SER A 91 8.91 -14.55 -6.64
N ILE A 92 9.81 -14.83 -5.69
CA ILE A 92 10.56 -16.08 -5.60
C ILE A 92 9.61 -17.26 -5.36
N LEU A 93 8.67 -17.11 -4.43
CA LEU A 93 7.72 -18.18 -4.10
C LEU A 93 6.81 -18.48 -5.29
N SER A 94 6.32 -17.45 -5.99
CA SER A 94 5.52 -17.60 -7.21
C SER A 94 6.30 -18.32 -8.32
N PHE A 95 7.59 -17.99 -8.48
CA PHE A 95 8.47 -18.67 -9.43
C PHE A 95 8.65 -20.16 -9.09
N ILE A 96 8.97 -20.48 -7.83
CA ILE A 96 9.14 -21.85 -7.36
C ILE A 96 7.84 -22.64 -7.49
N CYS A 97 6.70 -22.08 -7.08
CA CYS A 97 5.40 -22.71 -7.21
C CYS A 97 5.04 -22.97 -8.68
N THR A 98 5.28 -22.01 -9.58
CA THR A 98 5.02 -22.18 -11.02
C THR A 98 5.86 -23.32 -11.61
N LEU A 99 7.12 -23.45 -11.19
CA LEU A 99 7.99 -24.54 -11.64
C LEU A 99 7.56 -25.90 -11.03
N ALA A 100 7.20 -25.92 -9.75
CA ALA A 100 6.80 -27.14 -9.04
C ALA A 100 5.44 -27.70 -9.52
N PHE A 101 4.51 -26.82 -9.91
CA PHE A 101 3.20 -27.22 -10.43
C PHE A 101 3.16 -27.47 -11.93
N ALA A 102 4.29 -27.34 -12.66
CA ALA A 102 4.36 -27.62 -14.08
C ALA A 102 3.88 -29.08 -14.38
N PRO A 103 2.97 -29.29 -15.35
CA PRO A 103 2.54 -28.38 -16.43
C PRO A 103 1.32 -27.47 -16.11
N HIS A 104 0.79 -27.48 -14.89
CA HIS A 104 -0.35 -26.66 -14.45
C HIS A 104 0.10 -25.27 -13.94
N LEU A 105 0.57 -24.43 -14.86
CA LEU A 105 1.11 -23.09 -14.53
C LEU A 105 0.06 -22.17 -13.89
N ASP A 106 -1.23 -22.41 -14.16
CA ASP A 106 -2.37 -21.70 -13.58
C ASP A 106 -2.35 -21.72 -12.03
N LYS A 107 -1.98 -22.87 -11.43
CA LYS A 107 -1.87 -23.00 -9.97
C LYS A 107 -0.78 -22.10 -9.39
N GLY A 108 0.37 -22.01 -10.06
CA GLY A 108 1.47 -21.12 -9.67
C GLY A 108 1.05 -19.65 -9.68
N ILE A 109 0.32 -19.24 -10.72
CA ILE A 109 -0.22 -17.87 -10.85
C ILE A 109 -1.24 -17.59 -9.72
N MET A 110 -2.17 -18.51 -9.46
CA MET A 110 -3.16 -18.34 -8.39
C MET A 110 -2.51 -18.15 -7.01
N VAL A 111 -1.46 -18.92 -6.70
CA VAL A 111 -0.70 -18.77 -5.46
C VAL A 111 -0.05 -17.39 -5.37
N GLY A 112 0.60 -16.94 -6.44
CA GLY A 112 1.22 -15.61 -6.48
C GLY A 112 0.21 -14.48 -6.27
N VAL A 113 -0.93 -14.53 -6.97
CA VAL A 113 -2.01 -13.54 -6.81
C VAL A 113 -2.59 -13.55 -5.40
N ALA A 114 -2.84 -14.74 -4.84
CA ALA A 114 -3.36 -14.87 -3.48
C ALA A 114 -2.40 -14.30 -2.43
N LEU A 115 -1.09 -14.56 -2.57
CA LEU A 115 -0.06 -14.01 -1.69
C LEU A 115 0.04 -12.49 -1.79
N SER A 116 0.08 -11.94 -3.01
CA SER A 116 0.09 -10.49 -3.23
C SER A 116 -1.15 -9.81 -2.64
N LEU A 117 -2.33 -10.39 -2.87
CA LEU A 117 -3.58 -9.88 -2.30
C LEU A 117 -3.58 -9.97 -0.77
N GLY A 118 -3.11 -11.08 -0.20
CA GLY A 118 -3.00 -11.25 1.24
C GLY A 118 -2.10 -10.21 1.89
N VAL A 119 -0.93 -9.94 1.31
CA VAL A 119 -0.02 -8.89 1.80
C VAL A 119 -0.62 -7.49 1.63
N PHE A 120 -1.29 -7.22 0.51
CA PHE A 120 -1.98 -5.95 0.29
C PHE A 120 -3.07 -5.69 1.33
N LEU A 121 -3.89 -6.71 1.63
CA LEU A 121 -4.93 -6.63 2.65
C LEU A 121 -4.31 -6.43 4.04
N TYR A 122 -3.30 -7.24 4.40
CA TYR A 122 -2.62 -7.12 5.68
C TYR A 122 -2.04 -5.71 5.92
N LYS A 123 -1.41 -5.12 4.89
CA LYS A 123 -0.87 -3.75 4.98
C LYS A 123 -1.97 -2.70 5.08
N SER A 124 -3.07 -2.87 4.35
CA SER A 124 -4.21 -1.96 4.41
C SER A 124 -4.94 -2.02 5.76
N MET A 125 -4.94 -3.18 6.41
CA MET A 125 -5.51 -3.40 7.75
C MET A 125 -4.66 -2.81 8.88
N ARG A 126 -3.34 -2.66 8.67
CA ARG A 126 -2.41 -2.09 9.66
C ARG A 126 -1.69 -0.87 9.10
N PRO A 127 -2.41 0.23 8.86
CA PRO A 127 -1.80 1.49 8.44
C PRO A 127 -0.78 1.98 9.47
N ARG A 128 0.15 2.82 9.04
CA ARG A 128 1.17 3.34 9.95
C ARG A 128 0.52 4.32 10.93
N VAL A 129 0.72 4.05 12.22
CA VAL A 129 0.34 4.95 13.30
C VAL A 129 1.60 5.50 13.93
N ALA A 130 1.77 6.82 13.87
CA ALA A 130 2.94 7.51 14.40
C ALA A 130 2.56 8.43 15.55
N ALA A 131 3.34 8.38 16.64
CA ALA A 131 3.32 9.46 17.63
C ALA A 131 4.13 10.64 17.08
N LEU A 132 3.60 11.86 17.13
CA LEU A 132 4.33 13.04 16.68
C LEU A 132 4.93 13.82 17.86
N SER A 133 6.18 14.25 17.70
CA SER A 133 6.90 15.14 18.62
C SER A 133 7.69 16.18 17.83
N LEU A 134 7.97 17.33 18.46
CA LEU A 134 8.68 18.43 17.82
C LEU A 134 10.17 18.10 17.68
N ASN A 135 10.69 18.18 16.46
CA ASN A 135 12.11 17.99 16.14
C ASN A 135 12.89 19.32 16.22
N GLU A 136 14.22 19.27 16.17
CA GLU A 136 15.14 20.43 16.22
C GLU A 136 14.81 21.52 15.20
N ASN A 137 14.28 21.15 14.04
CA ASN A 137 13.84 22.07 12.98
C ASN A 137 12.45 22.68 13.23
N ARG A 138 11.84 22.46 14.40
CA ARG A 138 10.45 22.83 14.74
C ARG A 138 9.38 22.19 13.85
N GLU A 139 9.69 21.02 13.29
CA GLU A 139 8.72 20.20 12.54
C GLU A 139 8.24 19.04 13.41
N LEU A 140 6.96 18.69 13.29
CA LEU A 140 6.37 17.57 14.01
C LEU A 140 6.65 16.26 13.25
N CYS A 141 7.58 15.48 13.79
CA CYS A 141 8.07 14.24 13.19
C CYS A 141 7.74 13.04 14.07
N ASN A 142 7.87 11.83 13.50
CA ASN A 142 7.61 10.60 14.23
C ASN A 142 8.60 10.45 15.41
N ALA A 143 8.08 10.45 16.64
CA ALA A 143 8.86 10.43 17.87
C ALA A 143 9.73 9.18 17.99
N THR A 144 9.23 8.02 17.55
CA THR A 144 9.97 6.76 17.64
C THR A 144 11.11 6.69 16.62
N ALA A 145 10.91 7.24 15.41
CA ALA A 145 11.92 7.25 14.36
C ALA A 145 13.10 8.19 14.67
N PHE A 146 12.82 9.33 15.30
CA PHE A 146 13.83 10.33 15.67
C PHE A 146 14.25 10.27 17.14
N GLY A 147 13.74 9.31 17.92
CA GLY A 147 14.04 9.17 19.34
C GLY A 147 13.68 10.41 20.16
N LEU A 148 12.55 11.06 19.88
CA LEU A 148 12.09 12.27 20.58
C LEU A 148 11.19 11.88 21.77
N ARG A 149 11.10 12.75 22.78
CA ARG A 149 10.17 12.55 23.90
C ARG A 149 8.74 12.86 23.47
N GLU A 150 7.78 12.04 23.90
CA GLU A 150 6.35 12.33 23.76
C GLU A 150 5.85 13.17 24.94
N CYS A 151 4.86 14.03 24.72
CA CYS A 151 4.22 14.78 25.80
C CYS A 151 3.39 13.85 26.68
N LYS A 152 3.44 14.03 28.01
CA LYS A 152 2.69 13.17 28.94
C LYS A 152 1.21 13.51 29.04
N TYR A 153 0.80 14.70 28.61
CA TYR A 153 -0.57 15.21 28.74
C TYR A 153 -1.35 15.21 27.41
N ILE A 154 -0.65 15.28 26.27
CA ILE A 154 -1.25 15.30 24.93
C ILE A 154 -0.61 14.20 24.09
N ALA A 155 -1.42 13.26 23.59
CA ALA A 155 -0.97 12.28 22.63
C ALA A 155 -1.33 12.75 21.21
N VAL A 156 -0.31 13.10 20.42
CA VAL A 156 -0.50 13.44 19.00
C VAL A 156 -0.32 12.17 18.17
N VAL A 157 -1.41 11.66 17.63
CA VAL A 157 -1.47 10.38 16.90
C VAL A 157 -1.76 10.66 15.44
N ARG A 158 -0.84 10.33 14.54
CA ARG A 158 -1.06 10.40 13.09
C ARG A 158 -1.45 9.03 12.56
N PHE A 159 -2.56 8.99 11.82
CA PHE A 159 -3.05 7.77 11.17
C PHE A 159 -2.89 7.90 9.64
N ASP A 160 -2.02 7.08 9.07
CA ASP A 160 -1.68 7.13 7.65
C ASP A 160 -2.43 6.03 6.87
N GLY A 161 -3.71 6.26 6.57
CA GLY A 161 -4.54 5.37 5.75
C GLY A 161 -6.04 5.72 5.78
N PRO A 162 -6.84 5.21 4.82
CA PRO A 162 -8.30 5.34 4.88
C PRO A 162 -8.83 4.67 6.15
N LEU A 163 -9.95 5.14 6.71
CA LEU A 163 -10.56 4.52 7.88
C LEU A 163 -11.78 3.71 7.42
N PHE A 164 -11.68 2.38 7.48
CA PHE A 164 -12.72 1.49 7.00
C PHE A 164 -12.83 0.25 7.87
N PHE A 165 -13.85 -0.58 7.63
CA PHE A 165 -14.15 -1.75 8.46
C PHE A 165 -12.92 -2.60 8.85
N ALA A 166 -11.98 -2.83 7.93
CA ALA A 166 -10.87 -3.74 8.17
C ALA A 166 -9.73 -3.17 9.05
N ASN A 167 -9.65 -1.86 9.24
CA ASN A 167 -8.61 -1.21 10.06
C ASN A 167 -9.14 -0.33 11.19
N ALA A 168 -10.45 -0.16 11.29
CA ALA A 168 -11.11 0.58 12.36
C ALA A 168 -10.71 0.07 13.76
N SER A 169 -10.75 -1.26 13.97
CA SER A 169 -10.33 -1.87 15.25
C SER A 169 -8.85 -1.63 15.55
N PHE A 170 -8.00 -1.52 14.52
CA PHE A 170 -6.58 -1.23 14.72
C PHE A 170 -6.37 0.19 15.26
N LEU A 171 -7.14 1.18 14.80
CA LEU A 171 -7.12 2.53 15.38
C LEU A 171 -7.60 2.53 16.83
N GLU A 172 -8.68 1.80 17.12
CA GLU A 172 -9.23 1.65 18.47
C GLU A 172 -8.20 1.05 19.45
N ASP A 173 -7.54 -0.03 19.03
CA ASP A 173 -6.48 -0.69 19.81
C ASP A 173 -5.33 0.27 20.10
N GLN A 174 -4.88 1.03 19.09
CA GLN A 174 -3.77 1.97 19.23
C GLN A 174 -4.10 3.15 20.16
N ILE A 175 -5.33 3.67 20.11
CA ILE A 175 -5.78 4.72 21.03
C ILE A 175 -5.89 4.17 22.45
N THR A 176 -6.48 2.98 22.59
CA THR A 176 -6.64 2.33 23.90
C THR A 176 -5.29 2.01 24.54
N GLU A 177 -4.34 1.48 23.78
CA GLU A 177 -2.98 1.20 24.26
C GLU A 177 -2.29 2.46 24.80
N ARG A 178 -2.41 3.60 24.10
CA ARG A 178 -1.85 4.89 24.54
C ARG A 178 -2.50 5.42 25.82
N MET A 179 -3.81 5.24 25.96
CA MET A 179 -4.53 5.59 27.19
C MET A 179 -4.04 4.75 28.39
N MET A 180 -3.74 3.47 28.17
CA MET A 180 -3.20 2.60 29.23
C MET A 180 -1.76 2.94 29.61
N GLN A 181 -0.92 3.28 28.62
CA GLN A 181 0.50 3.60 28.84
C GLN A 181 0.69 4.96 29.55
N ASN A 182 -0.14 5.95 29.24
CA ASN A 182 -0.01 7.32 29.76
C ASN A 182 -1.13 7.70 30.72
N ARG A 183 -0.96 7.37 32.01
CA ARG A 183 -1.95 7.74 33.07
C ARG A 183 -2.14 9.24 33.30
N LYS A 184 -1.23 10.09 32.80
CA LYS A 184 -1.32 11.56 32.90
C LYS A 184 -1.93 12.20 31.65
N LEU A 185 -2.30 11.39 30.66
CA LEU A 185 -2.92 11.86 29.44
C LEU A 185 -4.20 12.62 29.78
N ARG A 186 -4.46 13.69 29.05
CA ARG A 186 -5.68 14.51 29.18
C ARG A 186 -6.36 14.73 27.84
N HIS A 187 -5.58 14.73 26.75
CA HIS A 187 -6.09 14.99 25.41
C HIS A 187 -5.45 14.08 24.36
N ILE A 188 -6.24 13.66 23.38
CA ILE A 188 -5.78 12.92 22.21
C ILE A 188 -6.03 13.77 20.97
N LEU A 189 -4.96 14.06 20.21
CA LEU A 189 -5.05 14.78 18.95
C LEU A 189 -4.79 13.81 17.80
N LEU A 190 -5.85 13.51 17.04
CA LEU A 190 -5.80 12.64 15.87
C LEU A 190 -5.49 13.44 14.61
N VAL A 191 -4.26 13.34 14.13
CA VAL A 191 -3.82 13.93 12.87
C VAL A 191 -4.37 13.10 11.72
N SER A 192 -5.37 13.67 11.04
CA SER A 192 -6.25 12.97 10.11
C SER A 192 -5.93 13.26 8.63
N ASN A 193 -4.82 13.96 8.36
CA ASN A 193 -4.37 14.28 7.00
C ASN A 193 -4.16 13.03 6.14
N GLY A 194 -3.83 11.89 6.75
CA GLY A 194 -3.66 10.60 6.06
C GLY A 194 -4.97 9.85 5.81
N ILE A 195 -6.08 10.28 6.43
CA ILE A 195 -7.40 9.66 6.26
C ILE A 195 -8.06 10.26 5.02
N ASN A 196 -7.85 9.60 3.89
CA ASN A 196 -8.34 10.07 2.59
C ASN A 196 -9.80 9.66 2.31
N ASP A 197 -10.27 8.62 2.99
CA ASP A 197 -11.61 8.08 2.80
C ASP A 197 -12.12 7.44 4.10
N MET A 198 -13.44 7.38 4.26
CA MET A 198 -14.11 6.82 5.44
C MET A 198 -15.41 6.11 5.05
N ASP A 199 -15.53 4.82 5.40
CA ASP A 199 -16.79 4.07 5.24
C ASP A 199 -17.68 4.17 6.49
N ALA A 200 -18.88 3.61 6.40
CA ALA A 200 -19.85 3.64 7.51
C ALA A 200 -19.33 2.94 8.78
N SER A 201 -18.60 1.83 8.65
CA SER A 201 -18.04 1.12 9.79
C SER A 201 -16.87 1.88 10.44
N GLY A 202 -16.06 2.55 9.63
CA GLY A 202 -14.97 3.42 10.08
C GLY A 202 -15.49 4.64 10.83
N GLU A 203 -16.58 5.24 10.32
CA GLU A 203 -17.30 6.32 11.01
C GLU A 203 -17.88 5.87 12.34
N GLU A 204 -18.58 4.72 12.38
CA GLU A 204 -19.15 4.16 13.60
C GLU A 204 -18.06 3.86 14.64
N ALA A 205 -16.94 3.26 14.20
CA ALA A 205 -15.81 3.01 15.08
C ALA A 205 -15.19 4.29 15.63
N LEU A 206 -15.04 5.33 14.81
CA LEU A 206 -14.56 6.63 15.27
C LEU A 206 -15.53 7.24 16.29
N SER A 207 -16.83 7.12 16.07
CA SER A 207 -17.87 7.57 16.99
C SER A 207 -17.78 6.86 18.35
N LEU A 208 -17.54 5.54 18.36
CA LEU A 208 -17.33 4.75 19.57
C LEU A 208 -16.02 5.10 20.28
N ILE A 209 -14.95 5.35 19.52
CA ILE A 209 -13.66 5.80 20.05
C ILE A 209 -13.85 7.14 20.78
N VAL A 210 -14.56 8.09 20.18
CA VAL A 210 -14.82 9.41 20.78
C VAL A 210 -15.57 9.26 22.11
N ASP A 211 -16.60 8.41 22.16
CA ASP A 211 -17.34 8.13 23.39
C ASP A 211 -16.46 7.52 24.46
N ARG A 212 -15.63 6.53 24.09
CA ARG A 212 -14.74 5.84 25.03
C ARG A 212 -13.66 6.77 25.58
N VAL A 213 -13.08 7.62 24.75
CA VAL A 213 -12.06 8.58 25.21
C VAL A 213 -12.69 9.55 26.21
N ARG A 214 -13.88 10.08 25.90
CA ARG A 214 -14.62 11.00 26.78
C ARG A 214 -15.13 10.36 28.07
N SER A 215 -15.58 9.11 28.02
CA SER A 215 -16.00 8.38 29.23
C SER A 215 -14.84 8.15 30.22
N ASN A 216 -13.59 8.16 29.73
CA ASN A 216 -12.39 8.07 30.57
C ASN A 216 -11.89 9.43 31.08
N GLY A 217 -12.63 10.52 30.84
CA GLY A 217 -12.26 11.88 31.28
C GLY A 217 -11.16 12.53 30.45
N LEU A 218 -10.87 11.97 29.27
CA LEU A 218 -9.99 12.55 28.26
C LEU A 218 -10.83 13.25 27.20
N ASP A 219 -10.24 14.18 26.47
CA ASP A 219 -10.91 14.75 25.30
C ASP A 219 -10.16 14.42 24.01
N ILE A 220 -10.85 14.50 22.87
CA ILE A 220 -10.35 14.11 21.56
C ILE A 220 -10.59 15.22 20.54
N SER A 221 -9.58 15.50 19.73
CA SER A 221 -9.66 16.46 18.63
C SER A 221 -9.03 15.90 17.37
N MET A 222 -9.45 16.44 16.23
CA MET A 222 -8.92 16.05 14.92
C MET A 222 -8.27 17.26 14.25
N SER A 223 -7.17 17.03 13.52
CA SER A 223 -6.54 18.05 12.69
C SER A 223 -6.41 17.60 11.24
N GLY A 224 -6.58 18.53 10.30
CA GLY A 224 -6.34 18.33 8.87
C GLY A 224 -7.19 17.23 8.24
N VAL A 225 -8.47 17.19 8.63
CA VAL A 225 -9.45 16.24 8.07
C VAL A 225 -9.67 16.57 6.59
N ASN A 226 -9.59 15.56 5.71
CA ASN A 226 -9.83 15.74 4.28
C ASN A 226 -11.31 16.08 4.00
N GLU A 227 -11.58 16.80 2.92
CA GLU A 227 -12.92 17.25 2.53
C GLU A 227 -13.90 16.07 2.33
N SER A 228 -13.44 14.98 1.72
CA SER A 228 -14.20 13.74 1.58
C SER A 228 -14.72 13.23 2.93
N VAL A 229 -13.82 13.19 3.92
CA VAL A 229 -14.13 12.72 5.28
C VAL A 229 -14.99 13.73 6.02
N ILE A 230 -14.74 15.04 5.91
CA ILE A 230 -15.60 16.08 6.51
C ILE A 230 -17.04 15.93 6.01
N ASN A 231 -17.24 15.64 4.72
CA ASN A 231 -18.57 15.43 4.16
C ASN A 231 -19.27 14.20 4.75
N VAL A 232 -18.53 13.12 5.05
CA VAL A 232 -19.07 11.96 5.77
C VAL A 232 -19.46 12.36 7.20
N LEU A 233 -18.56 13.01 7.95
CA LEU A 233 -18.81 13.44 9.33
C LEU A 233 -20.04 14.36 9.47
N LYS A 234 -20.25 15.25 8.49
CA LYS A 234 -21.43 16.13 8.44
C LYS A 234 -22.72 15.38 8.15
N ARG A 235 -22.67 14.36 7.28
CA ARG A 235 -23.85 13.56 6.91
C ARG A 235 -24.30 12.64 8.04
N THR A 236 -23.36 12.16 8.87
CA THR A 236 -23.64 11.24 9.99
C THR A 236 -23.84 11.95 11.34
N TYR A 237 -23.74 13.28 11.38
CA TYR A 237 -23.77 14.10 12.60
C TYR A 237 -22.64 13.82 13.60
N LEU A 238 -21.57 13.14 13.18
CA LEU A 238 -20.39 12.90 14.01
C LEU A 238 -19.59 14.19 14.24
N LEU A 239 -19.68 15.15 13.30
CA LEU A 239 -19.07 16.47 13.45
C LEU A 239 -19.60 17.20 14.70
N GLU A 240 -20.91 17.19 14.91
CA GLU A 240 -21.56 17.81 16.08
C GLU A 240 -21.23 17.06 17.37
N LYS A 241 -21.13 15.72 17.29
CA LYS A 241 -20.75 14.88 18.42
C LYS A 241 -19.32 15.16 18.88
N ILE A 242 -18.36 15.25 17.97
CA ILE A 242 -16.97 15.66 18.29
C ILE A 242 -16.95 17.13 18.73
N GLY A 243 -17.79 17.96 18.12
CA GLY A 243 -17.84 19.40 18.33
C GLY A 243 -16.96 20.11 17.31
N THR A 244 -17.52 21.13 16.67
CA THR A 244 -16.82 21.95 15.66
C THR A 244 -15.56 22.61 16.21
N ASP A 245 -15.54 22.87 17.52
CA ASP A 245 -14.42 23.50 18.22
C ASP A 245 -13.22 22.57 18.42
N HIS A 246 -13.39 21.26 18.15
CA HIS A 246 -12.35 20.22 18.27
C HIS A 246 -11.86 19.72 16.90
N ILE A 247 -12.21 20.41 15.82
CA ILE A 247 -11.77 20.11 14.46
C ILE A 247 -10.97 21.30 13.94
N TYR A 248 -9.67 21.06 13.74
CA TYR A 248 -8.73 22.10 13.34
C TYR A 248 -8.23 21.88 11.92
N PRO A 249 -8.01 22.94 11.13
CA PRO A 249 -7.49 22.81 9.78
C PRO A 249 -6.00 22.41 9.77
N THR A 250 -5.21 22.90 10.72
CA THR A 250 -3.77 22.57 10.83
C THR A 250 -3.41 22.01 12.20
N LEU A 251 -2.29 21.29 12.24
CA LEU A 251 -1.77 20.67 13.45
C LEU A 251 -1.29 21.71 14.47
N GLU A 252 -0.69 22.80 14.01
CA GLU A 252 -0.19 23.87 14.88
C GLU A 252 -1.34 24.57 15.61
N GLN A 253 -2.44 24.86 14.92
CA GLN A 253 -3.64 25.48 15.51
C GLN A 253 -4.30 24.55 16.54
N ALA A 254 -4.32 23.25 16.26
CA ALA A 254 -4.81 22.26 17.21
C ALA A 254 -3.95 22.23 18.48
N ILE A 255 -2.63 22.22 18.34
CA ILE A 255 -1.73 22.20 19.50
C ILE A 255 -1.89 23.48 20.31
N GLU A 256 -1.93 24.67 19.70
CA GLU A 256 -2.03 25.93 20.43
C GLU A 256 -3.32 26.04 21.28
N SER A 257 -4.44 25.58 20.71
CA SER A 257 -5.74 25.59 21.40
C SER A 257 -5.82 24.55 22.51
N ILE A 258 -5.29 23.34 22.29
CA ILE A 258 -5.31 22.23 23.26
C ILE A 258 -4.25 22.41 24.36
N TYR A 259 -3.14 23.09 24.08
CA TYR A 259 -2.00 23.23 24.99
C TYR A 259 -2.41 23.84 26.33
N LYS A 260 -3.15 24.97 26.30
CA LYS A 260 -3.58 25.72 27.47
C LYS A 260 -4.48 24.91 28.42
N PRO A 261 -5.59 24.27 27.96
CA PRO A 261 -6.44 23.45 28.82
C PRO A 261 -5.73 22.18 29.30
N ALA A 262 -4.98 21.48 28.44
CA ALA A 262 -4.32 20.24 28.83
C ALA A 262 -3.22 20.45 29.89
N HIS A 263 -2.47 21.56 29.82
CA HIS A 263 -1.39 21.86 30.75
C HIS A 263 -1.82 22.68 31.99
N LYS A 264 -3.12 22.85 32.22
CA LYS A 264 -3.62 23.54 33.42
C LYS A 264 -3.22 22.76 34.68
N GLY A 265 -2.25 23.26 35.43
CA GLY A 265 -1.66 22.61 36.62
C GLY A 265 -0.57 21.57 36.32
N ALA A 266 0.03 21.58 35.12
CA ALA A 266 1.14 20.71 34.76
C ALA A 266 2.49 21.26 35.25
N SER A 267 3.32 20.39 35.84
CA SER A 267 4.73 20.64 36.20
C SER A 267 5.64 19.94 35.17
N GLU A 268 5.67 20.46 33.95
CA GLU A 268 6.69 20.08 32.97
C GLU A 268 7.42 21.36 32.52
N ASP A 269 8.72 21.43 32.82
CA ASP A 269 9.58 22.58 32.45
C ASP A 269 9.88 22.63 30.94
N CYS A 270 9.70 21.51 30.21
CA CYS A 270 9.89 21.39 28.76
C CYS A 270 8.78 20.50 28.18
N CYS A 271 7.82 21.09 27.46
CA CYS A 271 6.82 20.32 26.73
C CYS A 271 7.35 19.95 25.34
N PRO A 272 7.45 18.65 24.97
CA PRO A 272 8.00 18.20 23.68
C PRO A 272 7.19 18.59 22.44
N LEU A 273 6.05 19.26 22.63
CA LEU A 273 5.19 19.79 21.57
C LEU A 273 5.37 21.31 21.36
N ALA A 274 5.92 22.03 22.34
CA ALA A 274 6.15 23.48 22.28
C ALA A 274 7.64 23.84 22.21
N THR A 275 8.51 23.00 22.79
CA THR A 275 9.95 23.18 22.82
C THR A 275 10.63 21.85 22.47
N VAL A 276 11.76 21.92 21.78
CA VAL A 276 12.51 20.72 21.39
C VAL A 276 13.13 20.10 22.64
N CYS A 277 12.64 18.91 23.04
CA CYS A 277 13.17 18.18 24.19
C CYS A 277 13.81 16.86 23.69
N PRO A 278 15.13 16.83 23.43
CA PRO A 278 15.80 15.61 22.99
C PRO A 278 15.73 14.52 24.06
N ASN A 279 15.55 13.26 23.65
CA ASN A 279 15.43 12.16 24.60
C ASN A 279 16.81 11.82 25.20
N GLN A 280 16.96 11.98 26.51
CA GLN A 280 18.22 11.69 27.22
C GLN A 280 18.57 10.19 27.29
N GLN A 281 17.87 9.31 26.57
CA GLN A 281 18.14 7.87 26.54
C GLN A 281 19.16 7.44 25.44
N GLY A 282 19.70 8.37 24.66
CA GLY A 282 20.68 8.07 23.60
C GLY A 282 22.15 8.36 23.94
N ARG A 283 22.50 8.70 25.18
CA ARG A 283 23.90 8.91 25.62
C ARG A 283 24.40 7.72 26.44
N LYS A 284 24.67 6.61 25.77
CA LYS A 284 25.67 5.61 26.17
C LYS A 284 26.38 5.10 24.93
#